data_AF-A0A947BUM5-F1
#
_entry.id   AF-A0A947BUM5-F1
#
_cell.length_a   1.000
_cell.length_b   1.000
_cell.length_c   1.000
_cell.angle_alpha   90.00
_cell.angle_beta   90.00
_cell.angle_gamma   90.00
#
_symmetry.space_group_name_H-M   'P 1'
#
loop_
_entity.id
_entity.type
_entity.pdbx_description
1 polymer ?
#
loop_
_entity_poly.entity_id
_entity_poly.type
_entity_poly.pdbx_seq_one_letter_code
_entity_poly.pdbx_strand_id
1 'polypeptide(L)'
;MSIRLLAITCLLGAWPALAAEPDASDFCGGPELRVDAAFPVSDAQCAKLSALHAAREHGLDPADYRLQEIEALAAHSLNARHERLDELLDEAYRKFASDVSLGRVDPELADPDWHIPSRRGGPDDESKPLDEAIAASPFPPHPAYARLRTAMTAYLAIQSAGGWPILPDGPALSVGMRDEAVEIARNRLRITGDFDADVEADAWFFGAGLDAAVRAFQARQGLKVDGVVGGDTREAMNVPVEARIEQLAIALERWRWVPRELGTDYAWVNVAELRLRVVGDGEPRLTSRVIVGHSSRPTPSLQGEIRQLVFNPSWSLPTTIATEDLLPKIQRDPEFLARGGYRVYTG
;
A
#
# COMPACT_ATOMS: atom_id res chain seq x y z
N MET A 1 27.00 -9.05 -13.20
CA MET A 1 25.87 -8.97 -12.25
C MET A 1 25.16 -7.65 -12.54
N SER A 2 23.97 -7.68 -13.13
CA SER A 2 23.16 -6.48 -13.38
C SER A 2 22.17 -6.39 -12.22
N ILE A 3 22.21 -5.30 -11.44
CA ILE A 3 21.25 -5.06 -10.35
C ILE A 3 20.23 -4.06 -10.89
N ARG A 4 18.94 -4.45 -10.88
CA ARG A 4 17.85 -3.54 -11.24
C ARG A 4 17.63 -2.53 -10.11
N LEU A 5 17.38 -1.26 -10.45
CA LEU A 5 17.00 -0.22 -9.49
C LEU A 5 15.54 0.16 -9.74
N LEU A 6 14.77 0.24 -8.66
CA LEU A 6 13.40 0.72 -8.67
C LEU A 6 13.25 1.75 -7.56
N ALA A 7 12.88 2.98 -7.92
CA ALA A 7 12.52 4.03 -6.97
C ALA A 7 11.05 4.35 -7.15
N ILE A 8 10.25 4.21 -6.09
CA ILE A 8 8.81 4.43 -6.14
C ILE A 8 8.37 5.26 -4.95
N THR A 9 7.53 6.27 -5.21
CA THR A 9 6.82 7.01 -4.19
C THR A 9 5.64 6.20 -3.67
N CYS A 10 5.89 5.34 -2.68
CA CYS A 10 4.85 4.57 -1.98
C CYS A 10 4.64 5.12 -0.57
N LEU A 11 3.60 5.93 -0.38
CA LEU A 11 3.28 6.68 0.86
C LEU A 11 3.01 5.86 2.15
N LEU A 12 3.49 4.63 2.31
CA LEU A 12 3.11 3.82 3.47
C LEU A 12 4.28 3.09 4.13
N GLY A 13 4.30 3.20 5.45
CA GLY A 13 5.21 2.49 6.36
C GLY A 13 4.83 1.03 6.56
N ALA A 14 5.46 0.39 7.55
CA ALA A 14 5.29 -1.03 7.84
C ALA A 14 3.89 -1.31 8.45
N TRP A 15 3.14 -2.21 7.81
CA TRP A 15 1.86 -2.72 8.31
C TRP A 15 2.09 -4.08 8.98
N PRO A 16 1.48 -4.37 10.15
CA PRO A 16 1.61 -5.67 10.77
C PRO A 16 0.93 -6.75 9.92
N ALA A 17 1.43 -7.97 10.02
CA ALA A 17 0.70 -9.16 9.60
C ALA A 17 -0.35 -9.46 10.69
N LEU A 18 -1.60 -9.12 10.42
CA LEU A 18 -2.73 -9.60 11.23
C LEU A 18 -3.15 -10.96 10.68
N ALA A 19 -3.15 -11.99 11.53
CA ALA A 19 -3.51 -13.33 11.14
C ALA A 19 -5.03 -13.46 11.01
N ALA A 20 -5.49 -13.64 9.76
CA ALA A 20 -6.52 -14.59 9.34
C ALA A 20 -6.80 -14.34 7.86
N GLU A 21 -6.53 -15.32 7.00
CA GLU A 21 -7.16 -15.37 5.68
C GLU A 21 -8.60 -15.85 5.90
N PRO A 22 -9.64 -15.09 5.51
CA PRO A 22 -10.97 -15.66 5.46
C PRO A 22 -11.02 -16.69 4.33
N ASP A 23 -11.68 -17.81 4.61
CA ASP A 23 -11.87 -18.90 3.68
C ASP A 23 -12.89 -18.47 2.60
N ALA A 24 -12.42 -18.31 1.35
CA ALA A 24 -13.23 -17.89 0.21
C ALA A 24 -14.25 -18.96 -0.25
N SER A 25 -14.29 -20.14 0.39
CA SER A 25 -15.10 -21.29 -0.04
C SER A 25 -16.56 -21.29 0.42
N ASP A 26 -16.99 -20.37 1.30
CA ASP A 26 -18.29 -20.48 1.98
C ASP A 26 -19.45 -19.73 1.30
N PHE A 27 -19.17 -18.89 0.28
CA PHE A 27 -20.16 -17.92 -0.22
C PHE A 27 -21.26 -18.54 -1.09
N CYS A 28 -20.92 -19.45 -2.01
CA CYS A 28 -21.92 -20.15 -2.83
C CYS A 28 -22.57 -21.36 -2.14
N GLY A 29 -22.06 -21.76 -0.96
CA GLY A 29 -22.59 -22.87 -0.16
C GLY A 29 -23.58 -22.44 0.93
N GLY A 30 -23.62 -21.14 1.26
CA GLY A 30 -24.45 -20.56 2.31
C GLY A 30 -25.95 -20.49 1.97
N PRO A 31 -26.83 -20.41 2.98
CA PRO A 31 -28.28 -20.41 2.81
C PRO A 31 -28.84 -19.17 2.06
N GLU A 32 -28.05 -18.09 1.91
CA GLU A 32 -28.47 -16.84 1.29
C GLU A 32 -28.36 -16.83 -0.25
N LEU A 33 -27.55 -17.73 -0.84
CA LEU A 33 -27.33 -17.85 -2.30
C LEU A 33 -27.79 -19.19 -2.88
N ARG A 34 -28.57 -19.97 -2.12
CA ARG A 34 -29.40 -21.04 -2.70
C ARG A 34 -30.53 -20.41 -3.52
N VAL A 35 -30.15 -19.88 -4.68
CA VAL A 35 -31.05 -19.68 -5.83
C VAL A 35 -31.81 -20.99 -6.01
N ASP A 36 -33.13 -20.88 -6.16
CA ASP A 36 -34.10 -21.97 -6.33
C ASP A 36 -33.49 -23.28 -6.83
N ALA A 37 -33.78 -24.39 -6.15
CA ALA A 37 -33.28 -25.74 -6.41
C ALA A 37 -33.51 -26.27 -7.85
N ALA A 38 -34.14 -25.50 -8.72
CA ALA A 38 -34.34 -25.78 -10.13
C ALA A 38 -33.17 -25.35 -11.04
N PHE A 39 -32.35 -24.36 -10.67
CA PHE A 39 -31.26 -23.83 -11.52
C PHE A 39 -30.07 -23.29 -10.71
N PRO A 40 -29.12 -24.15 -10.30
CA PRO A 40 -27.94 -23.70 -9.56
C PRO A 40 -26.95 -22.95 -10.46
N VAL A 41 -26.30 -21.94 -9.88
CA VAL A 41 -25.12 -21.29 -10.44
C VAL A 41 -24.02 -22.35 -10.63
N SER A 42 -23.37 -22.36 -11.79
CA SER A 42 -22.24 -23.27 -12.09
C SER A 42 -21.00 -22.91 -11.27
N ASP A 43 -20.09 -23.88 -11.08
CA ASP A 43 -18.82 -23.65 -10.37
C ASP A 43 -18.02 -22.48 -10.97
N ALA A 44 -18.04 -22.31 -12.30
CA ALA A 44 -17.35 -21.23 -12.99
C ALA A 44 -17.97 -19.86 -12.70
N GLN A 45 -19.31 -19.77 -12.68
CA GLN A 45 -20.02 -18.56 -12.30
C GLN A 45 -19.79 -18.24 -10.82
N CYS A 46 -19.81 -19.24 -9.94
CA CYS A 46 -19.52 -19.08 -8.53
C CYS A 46 -18.10 -18.56 -8.29
N ALA A 47 -17.09 -19.08 -9.00
CA ALA A 47 -15.73 -18.58 -8.89
C ALA A 47 -15.61 -17.08 -9.26
N LYS A 48 -16.28 -16.65 -10.34
CA LYS A 48 -16.29 -15.24 -10.76
C LYS A 48 -17.03 -14.37 -9.75
N LEU A 49 -18.19 -14.82 -9.27
CA LEU A 49 -18.96 -14.09 -8.27
C LEU A 49 -18.17 -13.91 -6.97
N SER A 50 -17.56 -14.99 -6.45
CA SER A 50 -16.68 -14.93 -5.28
C SER A 50 -15.52 -13.94 -5.47
N ALA A 51 -14.91 -13.90 -6.67
CA ALA A 51 -13.86 -12.93 -6.98
C ALA A 51 -14.36 -11.48 -6.93
N LEU A 52 -15.58 -11.21 -7.43
CA LEU A 52 -16.19 -9.88 -7.36
C LEU A 52 -16.54 -9.48 -5.91
N HIS A 53 -16.97 -10.41 -5.06
CA HIS A 53 -17.17 -10.17 -3.64
C HIS A 53 -15.86 -9.79 -2.93
N ALA A 54 -14.76 -10.42 -3.31
CA ALA A 54 -13.43 -10.12 -2.79
C ALA A 54 -12.86 -8.78 -3.29
N ALA A 55 -13.57 -8.02 -4.15
CA ALA A 55 -13.04 -6.78 -4.72
C ALA A 55 -12.59 -5.75 -3.66
N ARG A 56 -13.30 -5.66 -2.53
CA ARG A 56 -12.92 -4.77 -1.41
C ARG A 56 -11.59 -5.16 -0.78
N GLU A 57 -11.25 -6.44 -0.73
CA GLU A 57 -9.95 -6.91 -0.22
C GLU A 57 -8.80 -6.48 -1.13
N HIS A 58 -9.11 -6.27 -2.41
CA HIS A 58 -8.21 -5.67 -3.38
C HIS A 58 -8.26 -4.13 -3.38
N GLY A 59 -9.00 -3.48 -2.48
CA GLY A 59 -9.16 -2.03 -2.47
C GLY A 59 -9.91 -1.49 -3.68
N LEU A 60 -10.80 -2.30 -4.27
CA LEU A 60 -11.67 -1.94 -5.38
C LEU A 60 -13.12 -1.89 -4.88
N ASP A 61 -13.94 -1.03 -5.47
CA ASP A 61 -15.36 -0.93 -5.11
C ASP A 61 -16.17 -1.97 -5.90
N PRO A 62 -16.89 -2.91 -5.25
CA PRO A 62 -17.76 -3.85 -5.94
C PRO A 62 -18.83 -3.20 -6.85
N ALA A 63 -19.22 -1.95 -6.54
CA ALA A 63 -20.16 -1.19 -7.37
C ALA A 63 -19.60 -0.91 -8.79
N ASP A 64 -18.28 -0.75 -8.93
CA ASP A 64 -17.60 -0.57 -10.23
C ASP A 64 -17.70 -1.80 -11.14
N TYR A 65 -18.20 -2.93 -10.60
CA TYR A 65 -18.37 -4.22 -11.29
C TYR A 65 -19.83 -4.69 -11.31
N ARG A 66 -20.79 -3.79 -11.03
CA ARG A 66 -22.24 -4.07 -11.08
C ARG A 66 -22.66 -5.28 -10.24
N LEU A 67 -21.97 -5.53 -9.12
CA LEU A 67 -22.19 -6.71 -8.29
C LEU A 67 -23.66 -6.84 -7.86
N GLN A 68 -24.29 -5.75 -7.43
CA GLN A 68 -25.68 -5.74 -6.99
C GLN A 68 -26.68 -6.18 -8.09
N GLU A 69 -26.40 -5.83 -9.36
CA GLU A 69 -27.25 -6.24 -10.48
C GLU A 69 -27.07 -7.73 -10.80
N ILE A 70 -25.82 -8.21 -10.75
CA ILE A 70 -25.48 -9.62 -10.93
C ILE A 70 -26.16 -10.47 -9.85
N GLU A 71 -26.11 -10.06 -8.59
CA GLU A 71 -26.79 -10.74 -7.47
C GLU A 71 -28.31 -10.78 -7.66
N ALA A 72 -28.91 -9.66 -8.08
CA ALA A 72 -30.35 -9.58 -8.32
C ALA A 72 -30.79 -10.53 -9.45
N LEU A 73 -29.99 -10.65 -10.52
CA LEU A 73 -30.24 -11.58 -11.62
C LEU A 73 -30.02 -13.04 -11.21
N ALA A 74 -28.96 -13.32 -10.45
CA ALA A 74 -28.66 -14.65 -9.93
C ALA A 74 -29.80 -15.16 -9.03
N ALA A 75 -30.33 -14.31 -8.13
CA ALA A 75 -31.38 -14.68 -7.18
C ALA A 75 -32.71 -15.13 -7.82
N HIS A 76 -32.97 -14.79 -9.09
CA HIS A 76 -34.26 -15.03 -9.73
C HIS A 76 -34.17 -15.94 -10.96
N SER A 77 -33.09 -16.69 -11.17
CA SER A 77 -32.79 -17.26 -12.48
C SER A 77 -33.88 -18.19 -13.07
N LEU A 78 -34.43 -17.80 -14.23
CA LEU A 78 -35.22 -18.63 -15.16
C LEU A 78 -34.44 -18.65 -16.48
N ASN A 79 -34.42 -19.75 -17.24
CA ASN A 79 -33.62 -19.98 -18.47
C ASN A 79 -33.12 -18.74 -19.25
N ALA A 80 -33.98 -17.82 -19.71
CA ALA A 80 -33.57 -16.63 -20.48
C ALA A 80 -32.75 -15.58 -19.69
N ARG A 81 -32.74 -15.64 -18.36
CA ARG A 81 -31.91 -14.80 -17.48
C ARG A 81 -30.49 -15.36 -17.29
N HIS A 82 -30.23 -16.63 -17.63
CA HIS A 82 -28.89 -17.23 -17.51
C HIS A 82 -27.91 -16.65 -18.54
N GLU A 83 -28.31 -16.53 -19.81
CA GLU A 83 -27.44 -15.94 -20.84
C GLU A 83 -27.05 -14.50 -20.47
N ARG A 84 -28.03 -13.71 -19.98
CA ARG A 84 -27.76 -12.35 -19.53
C ARG A 84 -26.86 -12.30 -18.29
N LEU A 85 -27.05 -13.22 -17.35
CA LEU A 85 -26.21 -13.34 -16.16
C LEU A 85 -24.76 -13.69 -16.55
N ASP A 86 -24.58 -14.65 -17.46
CA ASP A 86 -23.27 -15.06 -17.95
C ASP A 86 -22.53 -13.92 -18.63
N GLU A 87 -23.18 -13.21 -19.56
CA GLU A 87 -22.60 -12.04 -20.23
C GLU A 87 -22.15 -10.97 -19.23
N LEU A 88 -23.01 -10.63 -18.26
CA LEU A 88 -22.72 -9.60 -17.27
C LEU A 88 -21.60 -10.01 -16.32
N LEU A 89 -21.60 -11.28 -15.90
CA LEU A 89 -20.59 -11.81 -15.02
C LEU A 89 -19.22 -11.88 -15.71
N ASP A 90 -19.19 -12.23 -17.01
CA ASP A 90 -17.98 -12.24 -17.82
C ASP A 90 -17.42 -10.83 -18.03
N GLU A 91 -18.28 -9.86 -18.35
CA GLU A 91 -17.90 -8.46 -18.49
C GLU A 91 -17.34 -7.90 -17.17
N ALA A 92 -18.06 -8.11 -16.06
CA ALA A 92 -17.66 -7.65 -14.73
C ALA A 92 -16.36 -8.30 -14.28
N TYR A 93 -16.23 -9.61 -14.42
CA TYR A 93 -15.02 -10.34 -14.05
C TYR A 93 -13.82 -9.93 -14.90
N ARG A 94 -14.01 -9.74 -16.22
CA ARG A 94 -12.95 -9.26 -17.11
C ARG A 94 -12.46 -7.87 -16.70
N LYS A 95 -13.37 -6.96 -16.38
CA LYS A 95 -13.02 -5.62 -15.85
C LYS A 95 -12.30 -5.72 -14.51
N PHE A 96 -12.83 -6.49 -13.57
CA PHE A 96 -12.22 -6.72 -12.25
C PHE A 96 -10.80 -7.26 -12.38
N ALA A 97 -10.61 -8.31 -13.18
CA ALA A 97 -9.32 -8.95 -13.31
C ALA A 97 -8.31 -8.06 -14.07
N SER A 98 -8.78 -7.23 -15.02
CA SER A 98 -7.98 -6.16 -15.62
C SER A 98 -7.55 -5.13 -14.57
N ASP A 99 -8.48 -4.57 -13.80
CA ASP A 99 -8.21 -3.57 -12.76
C ASP A 99 -7.25 -4.14 -11.69
N VAL A 100 -7.42 -5.39 -11.29
CA VAL A 100 -6.53 -6.09 -10.36
C VAL A 100 -5.14 -6.31 -10.96
N SER A 101 -5.05 -6.61 -12.26
CA SER A 101 -3.80 -6.98 -12.91
C SER A 101 -2.95 -5.78 -13.32
N LEU A 102 -3.60 -4.72 -13.80
CA LEU A 102 -2.98 -3.57 -14.46
C LEU A 102 -3.16 -2.27 -13.68
N GLY A 103 -4.00 -2.25 -12.64
CA GLY A 103 -4.45 -1.02 -11.98
C GLY A 103 -5.70 -0.47 -12.64
N ARG A 104 -6.48 0.29 -11.86
CA ARG A 104 -7.64 1.06 -12.33
C ARG A 104 -7.22 2.43 -12.86
N VAL A 105 -6.18 3.01 -12.28
CA VAL A 105 -5.72 4.38 -12.56
C VAL A 105 -4.47 4.34 -13.44
N ASP A 106 -4.37 5.30 -14.36
CA ASP A 106 -3.15 5.53 -15.13
C ASP A 106 -2.06 6.11 -14.20
N PRO A 107 -0.90 5.43 -14.03
CA PRO A 107 0.16 5.90 -13.16
C PRO A 107 0.67 7.30 -13.51
N GLU A 108 0.73 7.66 -14.80
CA GLU A 108 1.26 8.96 -15.24
C GLU A 108 0.31 10.13 -14.91
N LEU A 109 -0.99 9.85 -14.81
CA LEU A 109 -1.97 10.82 -14.34
C LEU A 109 -1.92 10.99 -12.81
N ALA A 110 -1.56 9.93 -12.08
CA ALA A 110 -1.49 9.93 -10.63
C ALA A 110 -0.15 10.43 -10.07
N ASP A 111 0.95 10.23 -10.80
CA ASP A 111 2.31 10.67 -10.51
C ASP A 111 2.94 11.21 -11.82
N PRO A 112 2.96 12.54 -12.04
CA PRO A 112 3.48 13.13 -13.26
C PRO A 112 4.96 12.83 -13.54
N ASP A 113 5.74 12.45 -12.52
CA ASP A 113 7.15 12.08 -12.63
C ASP A 113 7.34 10.54 -12.64
N TRP A 114 6.32 9.82 -13.13
CA TRP A 114 6.35 8.38 -13.31
C TRP A 114 7.08 7.98 -14.60
N HIS A 115 8.20 7.28 -14.45
CA HIS A 115 9.08 6.81 -15.52
C HIS A 115 9.24 5.28 -15.51
N ILE A 116 8.25 4.56 -14.98
CA ILE A 116 8.18 3.10 -15.06
C ILE A 116 7.22 2.76 -16.21
N PRO A 117 7.68 2.05 -17.26
CA PRO A 117 6.86 1.67 -18.40
C PRO A 117 5.54 1.03 -17.98
N SER A 118 4.44 1.55 -18.52
CA SER A 118 3.12 0.99 -18.29
C SER A 118 3.01 -0.41 -18.87
N ARG A 119 2.26 -1.27 -18.18
CA ARG A 119 1.85 -2.57 -18.70
C ARG A 119 0.59 -2.49 -19.56
N ARG A 120 -0.13 -1.35 -19.58
CA ARG A 120 -1.25 -1.14 -20.51
C ARG A 120 -0.70 -0.79 -21.91
N GLY A 121 -1.22 -1.44 -22.95
CA GLY A 121 -0.84 -1.29 -24.35
C GLY A 121 0.58 -1.77 -24.70
N GLY A 122 1.24 -2.52 -23.81
CA GLY A 122 2.59 -3.05 -24.02
C GLY A 122 2.61 -4.45 -24.65
N PRO A 123 3.80 -4.98 -25.02
CA PRO A 123 3.93 -6.34 -25.54
C PRO A 123 3.37 -7.41 -24.59
N ASP A 124 3.39 -7.17 -23.28
CA ASP A 124 2.81 -8.04 -22.24
C ASP A 124 1.28 -7.88 -22.08
N ASP A 125 0.68 -6.82 -22.66
CA ASP A 125 -0.76 -6.58 -22.73
C ASP A 125 -1.39 -7.23 -23.97
N GLU A 126 -0.63 -7.27 -25.08
CA GLU A 126 -1.13 -7.70 -26.38
C GLU A 126 -0.82 -9.16 -26.75
N SER A 127 0.05 -9.86 -26.01
CA SER A 127 0.55 -11.17 -26.44
C SER A 127 -0.13 -12.40 -25.81
N LYS A 128 -1.08 -12.21 -24.89
CA LYS A 128 -1.94 -13.30 -24.40
C LYS A 128 -3.40 -12.83 -24.36
N PRO A 129 -4.37 -13.67 -24.76
CA PRO A 129 -5.77 -13.39 -24.50
C PRO A 129 -5.91 -12.98 -23.03
N LEU A 130 -6.60 -11.86 -22.76
CA LEU A 130 -6.88 -11.40 -21.40
C LEU A 130 -7.38 -12.56 -20.52
N ASP A 131 -8.14 -13.49 -21.11
CA ASP A 131 -8.62 -14.72 -20.49
C ASP A 131 -7.50 -15.68 -20.02
N GLU A 132 -6.38 -15.82 -20.73
CA GLU A 132 -5.22 -16.63 -20.31
C GLU A 132 -4.36 -15.93 -19.25
N ALA A 133 -4.19 -14.60 -19.34
CA ALA A 133 -3.46 -13.80 -18.35
C ALA A 133 -4.21 -13.73 -17.00
N ILE A 134 -5.54 -13.72 -17.04
CA ILE A 134 -6.40 -13.80 -15.86
C ILE A 134 -6.39 -15.23 -15.26
N ALA A 135 -6.36 -16.28 -16.09
CA ALA A 135 -6.42 -17.66 -15.64
C ALA A 135 -5.19 -18.14 -14.82
N ALA A 136 -4.03 -17.49 -14.96
CA ALA A 136 -2.79 -17.89 -14.28
C ALA A 136 -2.59 -17.28 -12.87
N SER A 137 -3.53 -16.44 -12.40
CA SER A 137 -3.51 -15.55 -11.22
C SER A 137 -3.36 -14.08 -11.61
N PRO A 138 -4.44 -13.28 -11.56
CA PRO A 138 -4.40 -11.88 -11.99
C PRO A 138 -3.62 -10.99 -11.00
N PHE A 139 -3.31 -11.47 -9.80
CA PHE A 139 -2.76 -10.68 -8.70
C PHE A 139 -1.26 -10.38 -8.87
N PRO A 140 -0.78 -9.15 -8.56
CA PRO A 140 0.65 -8.87 -8.48
C PRO A 140 1.39 -9.94 -7.64
N PRO A 141 2.46 -10.57 -8.15
CA PRO A 141 3.12 -11.73 -7.53
C PRO A 141 4.03 -11.33 -6.36
N HIS A 142 3.88 -10.10 -5.85
CA HIS A 142 4.76 -9.52 -4.85
C HIS A 142 4.27 -9.87 -3.44
N PRO A 143 5.14 -10.38 -2.54
CA PRO A 143 4.76 -10.64 -1.15
C PRO A 143 4.18 -9.43 -0.43
N ALA A 144 4.58 -8.21 -0.83
CA ALA A 144 4.03 -6.97 -0.29
C ALA A 144 2.55 -6.76 -0.67
N TYR A 145 2.14 -7.12 -1.89
CA TYR A 145 0.74 -7.05 -2.32
C TYR A 145 -0.13 -8.00 -1.48
N ALA A 146 0.34 -9.24 -1.29
CA ALA A 146 -0.35 -10.22 -0.45
C ALA A 146 -0.53 -9.72 1.00
N ARG A 147 0.52 -9.18 1.62
CA ARG A 147 0.44 -8.58 2.96
C ARG A 147 -0.54 -7.42 3.05
N LEU A 148 -0.58 -6.57 2.02
CA LEU A 148 -1.53 -5.46 1.96
C LEU A 148 -2.98 -5.95 1.83
N ARG A 149 -3.22 -7.03 1.08
CA ARG A 149 -4.55 -7.66 1.01
C ARG A 149 -4.97 -8.21 2.37
N THR A 150 -4.09 -8.93 3.06
CA THR A 150 -4.36 -9.39 4.44
C THR A 150 -4.66 -8.22 5.38
N ALA A 151 -3.89 -7.14 5.30
CA ALA A 151 -4.15 -5.93 6.09
C ALA A 151 -5.49 -5.28 5.71
N MET A 152 -5.82 -5.19 4.43
CA MET A 152 -7.12 -4.68 3.95
C MET A 152 -8.27 -5.47 4.55
N THR A 153 -8.23 -6.80 4.49
CA THR A 153 -9.25 -7.67 5.06
C THR A 153 -9.41 -7.45 6.57
N ALA A 154 -8.30 -7.35 7.32
CA ALA A 154 -8.35 -7.06 8.74
C ALA A 154 -8.97 -5.68 9.05
N TYR A 155 -8.64 -4.66 8.25
CA TYR A 155 -9.18 -3.30 8.45
C TYR A 155 -10.65 -3.18 8.04
N LEU A 156 -11.10 -3.91 7.02
CA LEU A 156 -12.52 -4.02 6.67
C LEU A 156 -13.32 -4.67 7.82
N ALA A 157 -12.76 -5.69 8.49
CA ALA A 157 -13.37 -6.30 9.67
C ALA A 157 -13.45 -5.33 10.86
N ILE A 158 -12.43 -4.50 11.07
CA ILE A 158 -12.46 -3.44 12.08
C ILE A 158 -13.54 -2.40 11.75
N GLN A 159 -13.64 -2.00 10.48
CA GLN A 159 -14.67 -1.07 10.02
C GLN A 159 -16.08 -1.64 10.26
N SER A 160 -16.34 -2.90 9.91
CA SER A 160 -17.65 -3.52 10.12
C SER A 160 -18.01 -3.68 11.61
N ALA A 161 -17.00 -3.77 12.49
CA ALA A 161 -17.18 -3.75 13.95
C ALA A 161 -17.37 -2.33 14.54
N GLY A 162 -17.42 -1.28 13.72
CA GLY A 162 -17.63 0.10 14.16
C GLY A 162 -16.34 0.92 14.35
N GLY A 163 -15.20 0.42 13.89
CA GLY A 163 -13.92 1.12 13.96
C GLY A 163 -13.22 0.98 15.32
N TRP A 164 -12.52 2.04 15.72
CA TRP A 164 -11.83 2.11 17.02
C TRP A 164 -12.18 3.40 17.76
N PRO A 165 -12.07 3.40 19.11
CA PRO A 165 -12.46 4.55 19.89
C PRO A 165 -11.53 5.75 19.64
N ILE A 166 -12.11 6.94 19.70
CA ILE A 166 -11.41 8.22 19.58
C ILE A 166 -10.92 8.60 20.97
N LEU A 167 -9.61 8.86 21.11
CA LEU A 167 -9.04 9.40 22.33
C LEU A 167 -9.43 10.87 22.46
N PRO A 168 -10.04 11.29 23.59
CA PRO A 168 -10.40 12.67 23.81
C PRO A 168 -9.15 13.56 23.96
N ASP A 169 -9.34 14.86 23.72
CA ASP A 169 -8.34 15.86 24.06
C ASP A 169 -8.11 15.93 25.57
N GLY A 170 -6.90 16.33 25.97
CA GLY A 170 -6.47 16.29 27.37
C GLY A 170 -4.95 16.28 27.55
N PRO A 171 -4.46 16.15 28.80
CA PRO A 171 -3.04 16.06 29.09
C PRO A 171 -2.38 14.85 28.41
N ALA A 172 -1.05 14.88 28.29
CA ALA A 172 -0.30 13.76 27.74
C ALA A 172 -0.34 12.56 28.71
N LEU A 173 -0.57 11.35 28.18
CA LEU A 173 -0.57 10.14 28.99
C LEU A 173 0.83 9.49 28.97
N SER A 174 1.32 9.10 30.13
CA SER A 174 2.64 8.48 30.28
C SER A 174 2.68 7.54 31.48
N VAL A 175 3.76 6.75 31.58
CA VAL A 175 4.00 5.82 32.69
C VAL A 175 3.75 6.45 34.06
N GLY A 176 3.01 5.73 34.91
CA GLY A 176 2.68 6.12 36.28
C GLY A 176 1.42 6.97 36.42
N MET A 177 0.83 7.42 35.31
CA MET A 177 -0.40 8.21 35.32
C MET A 177 -1.63 7.33 35.58
N ARG A 178 -2.67 7.92 36.19
CA ARG A 178 -4.02 7.36 36.24
C ARG A 178 -4.99 8.33 35.57
N ASP A 179 -5.68 7.89 34.53
CA ASP A 179 -6.64 8.70 33.78
C ASP A 179 -7.62 7.79 33.03
N GLU A 180 -8.87 8.21 32.85
CA GLU A 180 -9.88 7.46 32.09
C GLU A 180 -9.47 7.29 30.62
N ALA A 181 -8.75 8.25 30.05
CA ALA A 181 -8.24 8.18 28.68
C ALA A 181 -7.21 7.06 28.47
N VAL A 182 -6.62 6.52 29.54
CA VAL A 182 -5.70 5.36 29.47
C VAL A 182 -6.44 4.11 29.00
N GLU A 183 -7.67 3.89 29.46
CA GLU A 183 -8.49 2.76 29.04
C GLU A 183 -8.83 2.85 27.54
N ILE A 184 -9.13 4.06 27.08
CA ILE A 184 -9.41 4.34 25.66
C ILE A 184 -8.17 4.05 24.79
N ALA A 185 -6.99 4.54 25.21
CA ALA A 185 -5.72 4.28 24.53
C ALA A 185 -5.40 2.78 24.45
N ARG A 186 -5.65 2.05 25.54
CA ARG A 186 -5.46 0.59 25.63
C ARG A 186 -6.40 -0.14 24.66
N ASN A 187 -7.69 0.20 24.67
CA ASN A 187 -8.68 -0.38 23.76
C ASN A 187 -8.32 -0.12 22.30
N ARG A 188 -7.87 1.11 21.98
CA ARG A 188 -7.41 1.49 20.64
C ARG A 188 -6.24 0.64 20.14
N LEU A 189 -5.24 0.40 20.99
CA LEU A 189 -4.04 -0.39 20.66
C LEU A 189 -4.33 -1.89 20.57
N ARG A 190 -5.30 -2.39 21.35
CA ARG A 190 -5.73 -3.80 21.27
C ARG A 190 -6.35 -4.13 19.92
N ILE A 191 -7.18 -3.22 19.38
CA ILE A 191 -7.85 -3.43 18.08
C ILE A 191 -6.83 -3.63 16.95
N THR A 192 -5.66 -2.99 17.01
CA THR A 192 -4.59 -3.14 16.01
C THR A 192 -3.53 -4.18 16.39
N GLY A 193 -3.73 -4.92 17.48
CA GLY A 193 -2.82 -5.97 17.94
C GLY A 193 -1.49 -5.45 18.52
N ASP A 194 -1.37 -4.16 18.83
CA ASP A 194 -0.17 -3.60 19.46
C ASP A 194 -0.13 -3.87 20.98
N PHE A 195 -1.26 -4.29 21.53
CA PHE A 195 -1.42 -4.57 22.95
C PHE A 195 -2.19 -5.88 23.13
N ASP A 196 -1.47 -6.98 23.34
CA ASP A 196 -2.04 -8.29 23.66
C ASP A 196 -2.30 -8.41 25.18
N ALA A 197 -3.59 -8.49 25.52
CA ALA A 197 -4.25 -9.07 26.70
C ALA A 197 -3.78 -8.76 28.16
N ASP A 198 -4.75 -8.54 29.05
CA ASP A 198 -4.78 -8.97 30.47
C ASP A 198 -3.79 -8.45 31.55
N VAL A 199 -2.96 -7.43 31.30
CA VAL A 199 -1.82 -7.17 32.21
C VAL A 199 -2.05 -6.19 33.38
N GLU A 200 -3.11 -5.40 33.46
CA GLU A 200 -3.29 -4.48 34.60
C GLU A 200 -4.70 -4.53 35.19
N ALA A 201 -4.79 -4.85 36.49
CA ALA A 201 -6.05 -4.86 37.24
C ALA A 201 -6.74 -3.49 37.26
N ASP A 202 -5.98 -2.43 36.98
CA ASP A 202 -6.44 -1.05 36.96
C ASP A 202 -6.46 -0.52 35.52
N ALA A 203 -7.65 -0.49 34.92
CA ALA A 203 -7.84 -0.05 33.54
C ALA A 203 -7.35 1.37 33.27
N TRP A 204 -7.33 2.23 34.30
CA TRP A 204 -6.96 3.64 34.19
C TRP A 204 -5.48 3.89 34.47
N PHE A 205 -4.74 2.89 34.95
CA PHE A 205 -3.31 3.03 35.21
C PHE A 205 -2.50 2.83 33.93
N PHE A 206 -1.56 3.73 33.68
CA PHE A 206 -0.61 3.63 32.58
C PHE A 206 0.68 2.99 33.10
N GLY A 207 0.81 1.66 33.01
CA GLY A 207 2.05 0.98 33.37
C GLY A 207 2.92 0.57 32.18
N ALA A 208 3.89 -0.30 32.47
CA ALA A 208 4.98 -0.62 31.56
C ALA A 208 4.53 -1.36 30.29
N GLY A 209 3.47 -2.17 30.38
CA GLY A 209 2.93 -2.87 29.21
C GLY A 209 2.34 -1.90 28.19
N LEU A 210 1.61 -0.88 28.66
CA LEU A 210 1.05 0.15 27.78
C LEU A 210 2.14 1.06 27.21
N ASP A 211 3.17 1.42 27.98
CA ASP A 211 4.34 2.15 27.46
C ASP A 211 5.01 1.41 26.30
N ALA A 212 5.25 0.10 26.44
CA ALA A 212 5.83 -0.71 25.39
C ALA A 212 4.95 -0.72 24.12
N ALA A 213 3.63 -0.84 24.27
CA ALA A 213 2.69 -0.79 23.15
C ALA A 213 2.62 0.59 22.48
N VAL A 214 2.66 1.68 23.26
CA VAL A 214 2.71 3.05 22.72
C VAL A 214 4.02 3.26 21.96
N ARG A 215 5.16 2.78 22.47
CA ARG A 215 6.44 2.85 21.75
C ARG A 215 6.41 2.06 20.44
N ALA A 216 5.81 0.88 20.44
CA ALA A 216 5.63 0.07 19.23
C ALA A 216 4.75 0.80 18.20
N PHE A 217 3.63 1.38 18.65
CA PHE A 217 2.75 2.23 17.83
C PHE A 217 3.52 3.41 17.23
N GLN A 218 4.25 4.17 18.05
CA GLN A 218 5.02 5.33 17.61
C GLN A 218 6.06 4.96 16.56
N ALA A 219 6.81 3.88 16.78
CA ALA A 219 7.80 3.38 15.82
C ALA A 219 7.15 3.01 14.48
N ARG A 220 6.00 2.33 14.52
CA ARG A 220 5.20 1.97 13.35
C ARG A 220 4.68 3.18 12.58
N GLN A 221 4.24 4.23 13.30
CA GLN A 221 3.72 5.45 12.70
C GLN A 221 4.81 6.43 12.25
N GLY A 222 6.10 6.11 12.44
CA GLY A 222 7.20 7.02 12.13
C GLY A 222 7.27 8.24 13.05
N LEU A 223 6.68 8.14 14.24
CA LEU A 223 6.70 9.18 15.27
C LEU A 223 7.94 9.07 16.14
N LYS A 224 8.19 10.11 16.93
CA LYS A 224 9.18 10.05 18.01
C LYS A 224 8.79 8.96 19.01
N VAL A 225 9.70 8.03 19.27
CA VAL A 225 9.47 6.88 20.15
C VAL A 225 9.83 7.23 21.60
N ASP A 226 8.91 7.90 22.30
CA ASP A 226 9.09 8.32 23.71
C ASP A 226 8.12 7.66 24.70
N GLY A 227 7.15 6.86 24.22
CA GLY A 227 6.17 6.16 25.06
C GLY A 227 5.07 7.07 25.62
N VAL A 228 5.03 8.33 25.20
CA VAL A 228 4.07 9.33 25.67
C VAL A 228 2.97 9.51 24.64
N VAL A 229 1.70 9.37 25.07
CA VAL A 229 0.54 9.72 24.24
C VAL A 229 0.32 11.24 24.32
N GLY A 230 1.20 11.98 23.63
CA GLY A 230 1.08 13.42 23.41
C GLY A 230 0.21 13.76 22.20
N GLY A 231 0.20 15.04 21.78
CA GLY A 231 -0.61 15.54 20.66
C GLY A 231 -0.47 14.72 19.38
N ASP A 232 0.75 14.61 18.84
CA ASP A 232 1.03 13.88 17.60
C ASP A 232 0.65 12.39 17.68
N THR A 233 0.90 11.76 18.84
CA THR A 233 0.53 10.33 19.04
C THR A 233 -0.98 10.17 19.10
N ARG A 234 -1.69 11.08 19.79
CA ARG A 234 -3.16 11.09 19.87
C ARG A 234 -3.79 11.34 18.50
N GLU A 235 -3.28 12.30 17.74
CA GLU A 235 -3.71 12.57 16.37
C GLU A 235 -3.56 11.33 15.50
N ALA A 236 -2.40 10.67 15.53
CA ALA A 236 -2.15 9.45 14.77
C ALA A 236 -3.07 8.28 15.20
N MET A 237 -3.37 8.15 16.50
CA MET A 237 -4.31 7.14 17.03
C MET A 237 -5.75 7.40 16.59
N ASN A 238 -6.13 8.68 16.46
CA ASN A 238 -7.48 9.13 16.11
C ASN A 238 -7.75 9.18 14.61
N VAL A 239 -6.77 8.88 13.75
CA VAL A 239 -7.03 8.67 12.32
C VAL A 239 -8.09 7.56 12.18
N PRO A 240 -9.23 7.81 11.50
CA PRO A 240 -10.32 6.84 11.39
C PRO A 240 -9.92 5.63 10.53
N VAL A 241 -10.63 4.51 10.71
CA VAL A 241 -10.33 3.26 9.99
C VAL A 241 -10.56 3.41 8.48
N GLU A 242 -11.54 4.23 8.09
CA GLU A 242 -11.85 4.58 6.71
C GLU A 242 -10.63 5.16 5.99
N ALA A 243 -9.94 6.10 6.64
CA ALA A 243 -8.74 6.72 6.07
C ALA A 243 -7.58 5.71 5.93
N ARG A 244 -7.51 4.72 6.82
CA ARG A 244 -6.52 3.64 6.71
C ARG A 244 -6.86 2.65 5.60
N ILE A 245 -8.14 2.34 5.40
CA ILE A 245 -8.62 1.54 4.28
C ILE A 245 -8.31 2.24 2.94
N GLU A 246 -8.56 3.54 2.84
CA GLU A 246 -8.22 4.33 1.65
C GLU A 246 -6.70 4.30 1.37
N GLN A 247 -5.88 4.48 2.41
CA GLN A 247 -4.43 4.31 2.31
C GLN A 247 -4.04 2.93 1.78
N LEU A 248 -4.61 1.85 2.33
CA LEU A 248 -4.38 0.48 1.87
C LEU A 248 -4.81 0.27 0.41
N ALA A 249 -5.94 0.84 0.00
CA ALA A 249 -6.42 0.77 -1.39
C ALA A 249 -5.45 1.45 -2.37
N ILE A 250 -4.95 2.63 -2.02
CA ILE A 250 -3.91 3.33 -2.80
C ILE A 250 -2.62 2.50 -2.86
N ALA A 251 -2.25 1.84 -1.75
CA ALA A 251 -1.09 0.95 -1.71
C ALA A 251 -1.23 -0.21 -2.70
N LEU A 252 -2.38 -0.89 -2.63
CA LEU A 252 -2.71 -2.02 -3.50
C LEU A 252 -2.68 -1.60 -4.96
N GLU A 253 -3.25 -0.43 -5.27
CA GLU A 253 -3.21 0.16 -6.61
C GLU A 253 -1.78 0.38 -7.10
N ARG A 254 -0.92 1.03 -6.30
CA ARG A 254 0.48 1.27 -6.67
C ARG A 254 1.27 -0.02 -6.93
N TRP A 255 1.00 -1.08 -6.18
CA TRP A 255 1.65 -2.38 -6.41
C TRP A 255 1.22 -3.07 -7.71
N ARG A 256 0.10 -2.66 -8.33
CA ARG A 256 -0.30 -3.13 -9.67
C ARG A 256 0.53 -2.50 -10.78
N TRP A 257 1.07 -1.30 -10.53
CA TRP A 257 1.92 -0.57 -11.47
C TRP A 257 3.38 -1.03 -11.43
N VAL A 258 3.78 -1.75 -10.38
CA VAL A 258 5.13 -2.32 -10.22
C VAL A 258 5.34 -3.46 -11.23
N PRO A 259 6.52 -3.57 -11.88
CA PRO A 259 6.84 -4.70 -12.74
C PRO A 259 6.60 -6.06 -12.06
N ARG A 260 6.07 -7.03 -12.80
CA ARG A 260 5.78 -8.38 -12.28
C ARG A 260 7.03 -9.12 -11.83
N GLU A 261 8.15 -8.87 -12.52
CA GLU A 261 9.44 -9.48 -12.24
C GLU A 261 10.47 -8.41 -11.89
N LEU A 262 10.90 -8.39 -10.63
CA LEU A 262 11.99 -7.53 -10.17
C LEU A 262 13.38 -8.14 -10.43
N GLY A 263 13.44 -9.45 -10.73
CA GLY A 263 14.67 -10.23 -10.79
C GLY A 263 15.08 -10.78 -9.43
N THR A 264 16.14 -11.60 -9.40
CA THR A 264 16.68 -12.19 -8.17
C THR A 264 17.41 -11.16 -7.30
N ASP A 265 18.10 -10.21 -7.96
CA ASP A 265 18.86 -9.13 -7.33
C ASP A 265 18.33 -7.77 -7.78
N TYR A 266 17.89 -6.96 -6.82
CA TYR A 266 17.39 -5.62 -7.11
C TYR A 266 17.62 -4.65 -5.94
N ALA A 267 17.70 -3.37 -6.27
CA ALA A 267 17.69 -2.25 -5.35
C ALA A 267 16.32 -1.58 -5.39
N TRP A 268 15.67 -1.47 -4.23
CA TRP A 268 14.39 -0.84 -4.05
C TRP A 268 14.52 0.40 -3.17
N VAL A 269 14.14 1.55 -3.71
CA VAL A 269 14.03 2.80 -2.96
C VAL A 269 12.56 3.11 -2.76
N ASN A 270 12.09 3.04 -1.50
CA ASN A 270 10.81 3.60 -1.13
C ASN A 270 11.01 5.08 -0.77
N VAL A 271 10.58 5.97 -1.66
CA VAL A 271 10.81 7.41 -1.53
C VAL A 271 10.10 7.98 -0.31
N ALA A 272 8.88 7.53 -0.02
CA ALA A 272 8.14 8.03 1.15
C ALA A 272 8.64 7.44 2.47
N GLU A 273 9.26 6.25 2.45
CA GLU A 273 9.89 5.64 3.61
C GLU A 273 11.32 6.14 3.85
N LEU A 274 11.90 6.91 2.90
CA LEU A 274 13.30 7.37 2.94
C LEU A 274 14.29 6.19 3.10
N ARG A 275 14.00 5.06 2.44
CA ARG A 275 14.76 3.82 2.64
C ARG A 275 15.11 3.13 1.33
N LEU A 276 16.37 2.71 1.23
CA LEU A 276 16.89 1.79 0.24
C LEU A 276 16.98 0.39 0.84
N ARG A 277 16.53 -0.61 0.08
CA ARG A 277 16.78 -2.03 0.32
C ARG A 277 17.46 -2.62 -0.91
N VAL A 278 18.60 -3.29 -0.73
CA VAL A 278 19.17 -4.16 -1.77
C VAL A 278 18.78 -5.57 -1.41
N VAL A 279 18.04 -6.22 -2.29
CA VAL A 279 17.50 -7.58 -2.13
C VAL A 279 18.29 -8.50 -3.05
N GLY A 280 18.63 -9.69 -2.54
CA GLY A 280 19.26 -10.74 -3.32
C GLY A 280 18.76 -12.10 -2.86
N ASP A 281 18.30 -12.91 -3.81
CA ASP A 281 17.60 -14.19 -3.59
C ASP A 281 16.35 -14.04 -2.69
N GLY A 282 15.61 -12.94 -2.89
CA GLY A 282 14.39 -12.64 -2.12
C GLY A 282 14.62 -12.02 -0.73
N GLU A 283 15.85 -12.03 -0.23
CA GLU A 283 16.18 -11.53 1.12
C GLU A 283 16.92 -10.18 1.08
N PRO A 284 16.63 -9.24 2.02
CA PRO A 284 17.37 -7.99 2.13
C PRO A 284 18.86 -8.25 2.48
N ARG A 285 19.77 -7.87 1.58
CA ARG A 285 21.23 -7.90 1.78
C ARG A 285 21.76 -6.61 2.40
N LEU A 286 21.11 -5.48 2.11
CA LEU A 286 21.44 -4.17 2.66
C LEU A 286 20.16 -3.37 2.90
N THR A 287 20.08 -2.68 4.03
CA THR A 287 19.06 -1.66 4.27
C THR A 287 19.74 -0.37 4.71
N SER A 288 19.41 0.74 4.07
CA SER A 288 19.97 2.06 4.39
C SER A 288 18.91 3.14 4.37
N ARG A 289 19.09 4.16 5.22
CA ARG A 289 18.36 5.43 5.09
C ARG A 289 18.91 6.17 3.87
N VAL A 290 18.03 6.88 3.16
CA VAL A 290 18.39 7.72 2.02
C VAL A 290 17.80 9.11 2.18
N ILE A 291 18.39 10.08 1.47
CA ILE A 291 17.84 11.42 1.31
C ILE A 291 17.22 11.47 -0.08
N VAL A 292 16.00 11.96 -0.17
CA VAL A 292 15.25 12.10 -1.42
C VAL A 292 15.08 13.58 -1.76
N GLY A 293 14.63 13.86 -2.98
CA GLY A 293 14.35 15.21 -3.46
C GLY A 293 13.33 15.94 -2.59
N HIS A 294 13.45 17.27 -2.53
CA HIS A 294 12.46 18.13 -1.88
C HIS A 294 11.12 18.07 -2.65
N SER A 295 9.99 18.42 -2.03
CA SER A 295 8.68 18.41 -2.68
C SER A 295 8.60 19.26 -3.96
N SER A 296 9.42 20.31 -4.06
CA SER A 296 9.52 21.16 -5.25
C SER A 296 10.46 20.63 -6.34
N ARG A 297 11.28 19.61 -6.04
CA ARG A 297 12.21 18.92 -6.95
C ARG A 297 12.27 17.44 -6.53
N PRO A 298 11.16 16.69 -6.67
CA PRO A 298 11.03 15.35 -6.09
C PRO A 298 11.95 14.34 -6.78
N THR A 299 12.22 13.22 -6.09
CA THR A 299 12.84 12.06 -6.74
C THR A 299 11.79 11.36 -7.60
N PRO A 300 11.99 11.22 -8.92
CA PRO A 300 11.00 10.62 -9.79
C PRO A 300 10.84 9.12 -9.53
N SER A 301 9.64 8.59 -9.81
CA SER A 301 9.38 7.16 -9.76
C SER A 301 9.98 6.52 -11.02
N LEU A 302 10.98 5.65 -10.91
CA LEU A 302 11.71 5.13 -12.07
C LEU A 302 12.13 3.67 -11.91
N GLN A 303 12.32 3.00 -13.05
CA GLN A 303 13.04 1.74 -13.14
C GLN A 303 14.30 1.87 -14.00
N GLY A 304 15.36 1.16 -13.65
CA GLY A 304 16.60 1.14 -14.42
C GLY A 304 17.56 0.04 -14.00
N GLU A 305 18.77 0.09 -14.53
CA GLU A 305 19.85 -0.86 -14.20
C GLU A 305 21.07 -0.10 -13.66
N ILE A 306 21.65 -0.60 -12.57
CA ILE A 306 22.90 -0.09 -12.03
C ILE A 306 24.03 -0.67 -12.88
N ARG A 307 24.54 0.12 -13.82
CA ARG A 307 25.57 -0.32 -14.79
C ARG A 307 27.00 -0.23 -14.28
N GLN A 308 27.27 0.72 -13.39
CA GLN A 308 28.61 0.96 -12.87
C GLN A 308 28.56 1.57 -11.48
N LEU A 309 29.60 1.31 -10.69
CA LEU A 309 29.88 1.98 -9.43
C LEU A 309 31.17 2.80 -9.60
N VAL A 310 31.05 4.12 -9.44
CA VAL A 310 32.19 5.04 -9.56
C VAL A 310 32.63 5.46 -8.17
N PHE A 311 33.88 5.16 -7.83
CA PHE A 311 34.51 5.62 -6.59
C PHE A 311 35.11 7.00 -6.80
N ASN A 312 34.90 7.90 -5.85
CA ASN A 312 35.34 9.30 -5.90
C ASN A 312 34.92 10.01 -7.21
N PRO A 313 33.62 10.03 -7.53
CA PRO A 313 33.15 10.67 -8.75
C PRO A 313 33.36 12.19 -8.69
N SER A 314 33.70 12.80 -9.82
CA SER A 314 33.48 14.23 -10.01
C SER A 314 31.98 14.52 -10.09
N TRP A 315 31.52 15.63 -9.52
CA TRP A 315 30.12 16.04 -9.64
C TRP A 315 29.93 17.11 -10.72
N SER A 316 29.36 16.71 -11.85
CA SER A 316 28.88 17.65 -12.86
C SER A 316 27.59 18.29 -12.38
N LEU A 317 27.62 19.60 -12.14
CA LEU A 317 26.47 20.34 -11.64
C LEU A 317 25.36 20.37 -12.70
N PRO A 318 24.12 19.94 -12.36
CA PRO A 318 22.96 20.20 -13.19
C PRO A 318 22.75 21.70 -13.37
N THR A 319 22.28 22.11 -14.56
CA THR A 319 22.05 23.52 -14.89
C THR A 319 21.20 24.21 -13.83
N THR A 320 20.12 23.57 -13.37
CA THR A 320 19.22 24.12 -12.34
C THR A 320 19.93 24.43 -11.03
N ILE A 321 20.76 23.52 -10.51
CA ILE A 321 21.55 23.77 -9.29
C ILE A 321 22.57 24.90 -9.54
N ALA A 322 23.22 24.89 -10.70
CA ALA A 322 24.19 25.93 -11.04
C ALA A 322 23.54 27.33 -11.09
N THR A 323 22.36 27.46 -11.69
CA THR A 323 21.69 28.75 -11.92
C THR A 323 20.85 29.22 -10.74
N GLU A 324 20.14 28.31 -10.06
CA GLU A 324 19.19 28.69 -9.00
C GLU A 324 19.84 28.69 -7.61
N ASP A 325 20.79 27.77 -7.35
CA ASP A 325 21.32 27.58 -6.00
C ASP A 325 22.71 28.20 -5.84
N LEU A 326 23.59 28.04 -6.84
CA LEU A 326 24.99 28.47 -6.77
C LEU A 326 25.22 29.88 -7.31
N LEU A 327 24.61 30.26 -8.44
CA LEU A 327 24.80 31.59 -9.05
C LEU A 327 24.57 32.75 -8.06
N PRO A 328 23.53 32.75 -7.21
CA PRO A 328 23.36 33.82 -6.22
C PRO A 328 24.49 33.89 -5.17
N LYS A 329 25.16 32.77 -4.89
CA LYS A 329 26.32 32.71 -3.98
C LYS A 329 27.58 33.22 -4.66
N ILE A 330 27.78 32.84 -5.93
CA ILE A 330 28.90 33.27 -6.76
C ILE A 330 28.85 34.80 -6.99
N GLN A 331 27.67 35.36 -7.24
CA GLN A 331 27.49 36.80 -7.41
C GLN A 331 27.83 37.61 -6.15
N ARG A 332 27.61 37.03 -4.95
CA ARG A 332 27.95 37.66 -3.67
C ARG A 332 29.43 37.53 -3.32
N ASP A 333 30.07 36.44 -3.78
CA ASP A 333 31.45 36.12 -3.47
C ASP A 333 32.15 35.48 -4.69
N PRO A 334 32.95 36.27 -5.43
CA PRO A 334 33.69 35.77 -6.59
C PRO A 334 34.65 34.61 -6.30
N GLU A 335 35.12 34.45 -5.05
CA GLU A 335 36.02 33.36 -4.66
C GLU A 335 35.29 32.07 -4.27
N PHE A 336 33.95 32.08 -4.23
CA PHE A 336 33.12 30.94 -3.80
C PHE A 336 33.49 29.64 -4.53
N LEU A 337 33.67 29.70 -5.86
CA LEU A 337 33.97 28.52 -6.68
C LEU A 337 35.35 27.94 -6.35
N ALA A 338 36.36 28.79 -6.17
CA ALA A 338 37.72 28.36 -5.88
C ALA A 338 37.81 27.66 -4.52
N ARG A 339 37.17 28.23 -3.49
CA ARG A 339 37.12 27.60 -2.14
C ARG A 339 36.32 26.31 -2.13
N GLY A 340 35.30 26.20 -2.97
CA GLY A 340 34.48 24.99 -3.13
C GLY A 340 35.09 23.92 -4.04
N GLY A 341 36.26 24.15 -4.64
CA GLY A 341 36.92 23.20 -5.53
C GLY A 341 36.21 23.02 -6.89
N TYR A 342 35.38 23.98 -7.31
CA TYR A 342 34.68 23.94 -8.58
C TYR A 342 35.60 24.31 -9.74
N ARG A 343 35.43 23.64 -10.88
CA ARG A 343 36.08 24.00 -12.16
C ARG A 343 35.02 24.39 -13.17
N VAL A 344 35.25 25.51 -13.86
CA VAL A 344 34.36 26.01 -14.92
C VAL A 344 35.00 25.67 -16.26
N TYR A 345 34.21 25.07 -17.14
CA TYR A 345 34.61 24.72 -18.49
C TYR A 345 33.81 25.58 -19.47
N THR A 346 34.47 26.10 -20.50
CA THR A 346 33.77 26.70 -21.64
C THR A 346 33.18 25.56 -22.47
N GLY A 347 31.85 25.51 -22.55
CA GLY A 347 31.12 24.56 -23.39
C GLY A 347 31.25 24.87 -24.87
#